data_AF-A0A9D7NYF5-F1
#
_entry.id   AF-A0A9D7NYF5-F1
#
_cell.length_a   1.000
_cell.length_b   1.000
_cell.length_c   1.000
_cell.angle_alpha   90.00
_cell.angle_beta   90.00
_cell.angle_gamma   90.00
#
_symmetry.space_group_name_H-M   'P 1'
#
loop_
_entity.id
_entity.type
_entity.pdbx_description
1 polymer ?
#
loop_
_entity_poly.entity_id
_entity_poly.type
_entity_poly.pdbx_seq_one_letter_code
_entity_poly.pdbx_strand_id
1 'polypeptide(L)' 'MRSLLILLTLSISTVLRAQLPFQDPARPIAERVQDLLGRMTPEEKFRQLFMVVGEVGPDSARYRNGIFGLQLDRGTDA' A
#
# COMPACT_ATOMS: atom_id res chain seq x y z
N MET A 1 1.62 -14.65 40.92
CA MET A 1 2.41 -13.40 40.81
C MET A 1 3.35 -13.37 39.60
N ARG A 2 4.03 -14.48 39.24
CA ARG A 2 4.85 -14.57 38.00
C ARG A 2 4.05 -14.37 36.70
N SER A 3 2.85 -14.95 36.61
CA SER A 3 1.96 -14.78 35.45
C SER A 3 1.41 -13.35 35.30
N LEU A 4 1.35 -12.59 36.40
CA LEU A 4 0.93 -11.18 36.38
C LEU A 4 2.04 -10.28 35.80
N LEU A 5 3.31 -10.61 36.05
CA LEU A 5 4.45 -9.94 35.43
C LEU A 5 4.53 -10.19 33.91
N ILE A 6 4.17 -11.39 33.44
CA ILE A 6 4.21 -11.75 32.01
C ILE A 6 3.10 -11.04 31.20
N LEU A 7 1.93 -10.79 31.79
CA LEU A 7 0.86 -10.01 31.17
C LEU A 7 1.20 -8.51 31.10
N LEU A 8 1.97 -8.00 32.06
CA LEU A 8 2.40 -6.60 32.09
C LEU A 8 3.47 -6.30 31.02
N THR A 9 4.36 -7.26 30.72
CA THR A 9 5.41 -7.09 29.70
C THR A 9 4.88 -7.21 28.27
N LEU A 10 3.78 -7.93 28.03
CA LEU A 10 3.18 -8.07 26.69
C LEU A 10 2.45 -6.79 26.22
N SER A 11 2.04 -5.93 27.15
CA SER A 11 1.28 -4.69 26.87
C SER A 11 2.15 -3.55 26.33
N ILE A 12 3.48 -3.63 26.44
CA ILE A 12 4.40 -2.53 26.05
C ILE A 12 4.86 -2.65 24.58
N SER A 13 4.56 -3.77 23.91
CA SER A 13 5.01 -4.02 22.52
C SER A 13 4.11 -3.38 21.45
N THR A 14 3.49 -2.24 21.73
CA THR A 14 3.02 -1.37 20.63
C THR A 14 4.24 -0.66 20.07
N VAL A 15 4.92 -1.32 19.13
CA VAL A 15 5.94 -0.66 18.31
C VAL A 15 5.24 0.46 17.56
N LEU A 16 5.40 1.69 18.04
CA LEU A 16 4.98 2.89 17.36
C LEU A 16 5.80 2.97 16.07
N ARG A 17 5.30 2.34 14.99
CA ARG A 17 5.90 2.52 13.66
C ARG A 17 5.74 3.99 13.32
N ALA A 18 6.86 4.65 13.02
CA ALA A 18 6.83 6.01 12.48
C ALA A 18 5.97 5.99 11.20
N GLN A 19 4.76 6.52 11.30
CA GLN A 19 3.84 6.63 10.18
C GLN A 19 4.38 7.69 9.23
N LEU A 20 4.54 7.34 7.95
CA LEU A 20 4.99 8.30 6.95
C LEU A 20 3.90 9.37 6.76
N PRO A 21 4.25 10.63 6.50
CA PRO A 21 3.27 11.72 6.38
C PRO A 21 2.13 11.41 5.41
N PHE A 22 2.40 10.78 4.25
CA PHE A 22 1.33 10.41 3.31
C PHE A 22 0.30 9.40 3.85
N GLN A 23 0.69 8.59 4.85
CA GLN A 23 -0.16 7.56 5.46
C GLN A 23 -1.06 8.14 6.56
N ASP A 24 -0.76 9.33 7.08
CA ASP A 24 -1.49 9.95 8.18
C ASP A 24 -2.81 10.59 7.69
N PRO A 25 -3.99 10.05 8.07
CA PRO A 25 -5.26 10.60 7.62
C PRO A 25 -5.61 11.95 8.25
N ALA A 26 -4.92 12.36 9.33
CA ALA A 26 -5.14 13.65 9.98
C ALA A 26 -4.47 14.82 9.23
N ARG A 27 -3.56 14.54 8.27
CA ARG A 27 -2.86 15.56 7.49
C ARG A 27 -3.66 16.04 6.28
N PRO A 28 -3.47 17.30 5.84
CA PRO A 28 -4.07 17.79 4.61
C PRO A 28 -3.72 16.92 3.40
N ILE A 29 -4.69 16.74 2.49
CA ILE A 29 -4.51 15.90 1.30
C ILE A 29 -3.31 16.36 0.47
N ALA A 30 -3.14 17.67 0.27
CA ALA A 30 -2.03 18.22 -0.52
C ALA A 30 -0.66 17.82 0.05
N GLU A 31 -0.49 17.89 1.38
CA GLU A 31 0.76 17.47 2.04
C GLU A 31 1.02 15.98 1.86
N ARG A 32 -0.02 15.16 1.98
CA ARG A 32 0.08 13.71 1.79
C ARG A 32 0.47 13.34 0.36
N VAL A 33 -0.13 14.01 -0.63
CA VAL A 33 0.18 13.83 -2.04
C VAL A 33 1.61 14.26 -2.34
N GLN A 34 2.05 15.41 -1.83
CA GLN A 34 3.41 15.91 -2.05
C GLN A 34 4.46 14.98 -1.43
N ASP A 35 4.24 14.50 -0.21
CA ASP A 35 5.14 13.53 0.45
C ASP A 35 5.20 12.20 -0.33
N LEU A 36 4.06 11.65 -0.78
CA LEU A 36 4.03 10.42 -1.55
C LEU A 36 4.76 10.56 -2.89
N LEU A 37 4.41 11.57 -3.69
CA LEU A 37 5.02 11.78 -5.00
C LEU A 37 6.51 12.16 -4.90
N GLY A 38 6.93 12.81 -3.81
CA GLY A 38 8.34 13.12 -3.55
C GLY A 38 9.20 11.88 -3.29
N ARG A 39 8.59 10.77 -2.85
CA ARG A 39 9.28 9.50 -2.56
C ARG A 39 9.31 8.54 -3.75
N MET A 40 8.45 8.74 -4.74
CA MET A 40 8.35 7.85 -5.90
C MET A 40 9.41 8.18 -6.96
N THR A 41 10.02 7.13 -7.50
CA THR A 41 10.81 7.16 -8.73
C THR A 41 9.94 7.53 -9.94
N PRO A 42 10.54 8.00 -11.05
CA PRO A 42 9.82 8.21 -12.30
C PRO A 42 9.09 6.95 -12.80
N GLU A 43 9.69 5.77 -12.61
CA GLU A 43 9.13 4.48 -13.02
C GLU A 43 7.85 4.14 -12.22
N GLU A 44 7.89 4.33 -10.90
CA GLU A 44 6.71 4.16 -10.05
C GLU A 44 5.60 5.14 -10.40
N LYS A 45 5.94 6.41 -10.71
CA LYS A 45 4.96 7.42 -11.15
C LYS A 45 4.32 7.03 -12.46
N PHE A 46 5.13 6.61 -13.44
CA PHE A 46 4.65 6.20 -14.76
C PHE A 46 3.61 5.07 -14.67
N ARG A 47 3.85 4.09 -13.81
CA ARG A 47 2.92 2.97 -13.60
C ARG A 47 1.58 3.35 -12.97
N GLN A 48 1.48 4.53 -12.35
CA GLN A 48 0.21 5.05 -11.82
C GLN A 48 -0.67 5.71 -12.91
N LEU A 49 -0.14 5.94 -14.11
CA LEU A 49 -0.83 6.73 -15.15
C LEU A 49 -1.85 5.93 -15.97
N PHE A 50 -1.79 4.59 -15.95
CA PHE A 50 -2.65 3.76 -16.78
C PHE A 50 -3.01 2.45 -16.09
N MET A 51 -4.21 1.95 -16.39
CA MET A 51 -4.61 0.58 -16.04
C MET A 51 -4.08 -0.39 -17.08
N VAL A 52 -3.65 -1.56 -16.63
CA VAL A 52 -3.22 -2.63 -17.53
C VAL A 52 -4.41 -3.52 -17.84
N VAL A 53 -4.70 -3.72 -19.13
CA VAL A 53 -5.69 -4.71 -19.55
C VAL A 53 -5.11 -6.11 -19.33
N GLY A 54 -5.86 -6.96 -18.64
CA GLY A 54 -5.47 -8.34 -18.45
C GLY A 54 -6.07 -8.96 -17.20
N GLU A 55 -6.03 -10.29 -17.16
CA GLU A 55 -6.51 -11.08 -16.04
C GLU A 55 -5.40 -11.32 -15.01
N VAL A 56 -5.80 -11.64 -13.78
CA VAL A 56 -4.90 -12.18 -12.77
C VAL A 56 -4.63 -13.65 -13.13
N GLY A 57 -3.79 -13.85 -14.14
CA GLY A 57 -3.37 -15.16 -14.62
C GLY A 57 -2.10 -15.68 -13.94
N PRO A 58 -1.61 -16.87 -14.35
CA PRO A 58 -0.39 -17.48 -13.81
C PRO A 58 0.88 -16.61 -14.00
N ASP A 59 0.84 -15.63 -14.91
CA ASP A 59 1.96 -14.72 -15.19
C ASP A 59 1.92 -13.41 -14.35
N SER A 60 1.49 -13.49 -13.09
CA SER A 60 1.47 -12.32 -12.18
C SER A 60 2.87 -11.73 -11.89
N ALA A 61 3.93 -12.46 -12.26
CA ALA A 61 5.32 -12.02 -12.14
C ALA A 61 5.62 -10.70 -12.88
N ARG A 62 4.88 -10.42 -13.97
CA ARG A 62 4.99 -9.16 -14.72
C ARG A 62 4.58 -7.92 -13.93
N TYR A 63 3.86 -8.08 -12.82
CA TYR A 63 3.38 -6.99 -11.97
C TYR A 63 4.19 -6.81 -10.67
N ARG A 64 5.35 -7.47 -10.53
CA ARG A 64 6.18 -7.42 -9.30
C ARG A 64 6.61 -6.02 -8.90
N ASN A 65 6.72 -5.10 -9.85
CA ASN A 65 7.11 -3.70 -9.59
C ASN A 65 5.89 -2.78 -9.32
N GLY A 66 4.70 -3.36 -9.14
CA GLY A 66 3.44 -2.65 -8.93
C GLY A 66 2.74 -2.27 -10.23
N ILE A 67 1.47 -1.89 -10.14
CA ILE A 67 0.61 -1.36 -11.22
C ILE A 67 -0.45 -0.45 -10.59
N PHE A 68 -0.98 0.52 -11.34
CA PHE A 68 -2.14 1.31 -10.90
C PHE A 68 -3.37 0.44 -10.65
N GLY A 69 -3.69 -0.42 -11.61
CA GLY A 69 -4.88 -1.26 -11.58
C GLY A 69 -4.96 -2.18 -12.79
N LEU A 70 -5.79 -3.23 -12.68
CA LEU A 70 -6.09 -4.16 -13.74
C LEU A 70 -7.48 -3.89 -14.29
N GLN A 71 -7.58 -3.80 -15.62
CA GLN A 71 -8.85 -3.80 -16.30
C GLN A 71 -9.15 -5.24 -16.71
N LEU A 72 -10.05 -5.86 -15.95
CA LEU A 72 -10.56 -7.20 -16.25
C LEU A 72 -11.59 -7.09 -17.37
N ASP A 73 -11.47 -7.96 -18.36
CA ASP A 73 -12.54 -8.11 -19.34
C ASP A 73 -13.67 -8.88 -18.66
N ARG A 74 -14.81 -8.23 -18.42
CA ARG A 74 -16.01 -8.95 -18.02
C ARG A 74 -16.54 -9.61 -19.28
N GLY A 75 -16.18 -10.87 -19.49
CA GLY A 75 -16.84 -11.72 -20.48
C GLY A 75 -18.35 -11.52 -20.41
N THR A 76 -19.00 -11.49 -21.57
CA THR A 76 -20.44 -11.34 -21.75
C THR A 76 -21.22 -12.42 -21.00
N ASP A 77 -21.47 -12.18 -19.72
CA ASP A 77 -22.49 -12.86 -18.91
C ASP A 77 -23.56 -11.81 -18.59
N ALA A 78 -24.40 -11.53 -19.60
CA ALA A 78 -25.66 -10.82 -19.51
C ALA A 78 -26.80 -11.75 -19.97
#